data_AF-A0A946CSB6-F1
#
_entry.id   AF-A0A946CSB6-F1
#
_cell.length_a   1.000
_cell.length_b   1.000
_cell.length_c   1.000
_cell.angle_alpha   90.00
_cell.angle_beta   90.00
_cell.angle_gamma   90.00
#
_symmetry.space_group_name_H-M   'P 1'
#
loop_
_entity.id
_entity.type
_entity.pdbx_description
1 polymer ?
#
loop_
_entity_poly.entity_id
_entity_poly.type
_entity_poly.pdbx_seq_one_letter_code
_entity_poly.pdbx_strand_id
1 'polypeptide(L)' 'LSWVNPYSPIMSLLAAMSSPFLDIFRRRFNPVGGVDLSPLFLLILCQLILIWPINSAYNAILLVLSLP' A
#
# COMPACT_ATOMS: atom_id res chain seq x y z
N LEU A 1 -4.69 -9.27 -18.57
CA LEU A 1 -4.31 -10.09 -17.39
C LEU A 1 -4.23 -9.16 -16.19
N SER A 2 -5.11 -9.34 -15.21
CA SER A 2 -4.95 -8.74 -13.87
C SER A 2 -3.58 -9.17 -13.31
N TRP A 3 -2.90 -8.28 -12.58
CA TRP A 3 -1.60 -8.57 -11.96
C TRP A 3 -1.70 -9.63 -10.85
N VAL A 4 -2.93 -9.89 -10.38
CA VAL A 4 -3.26 -10.93 -9.41
C VAL A 4 -4.23 -11.92 -10.05
N ASN A 5 -3.98 -13.21 -9.91
CA ASN A 5 -4.88 -14.26 -10.40
C ASN A 5 -6.13 -14.36 -9.51
N PRO A 6 -7.33 -14.03 -10.01
CA PRO A 6 -8.57 -14.08 -9.22
C PRO A 6 -8.95 -15.50 -8.77
N TYR A 7 -8.48 -16.51 -9.50
CA TYR A 7 -8.82 -17.92 -9.26
C TYR A 7 -7.87 -18.61 -8.28
N SER A 8 -6.96 -17.86 -7.65
CA SER A 8 -6.07 -18.41 -6.62
C SER A 8 -6.85 -18.70 -5.33
N PRO A 9 -6.61 -19.84 -4.65
CA PRO A 9 -7.30 -20.18 -3.40
C PRO A 9 -7.04 -19.17 -2.27
N ILE A 10 -5.95 -18.40 -2.33
CA ILE A 10 -5.63 -17.37 -1.32
C ILE A 10 -6.34 -16.03 -1.59
N MET A 11 -7.03 -15.88 -2.72
CA MET A 11 -7.61 -14.60 -3.13
C MET A 11 -8.66 -14.09 -2.14
N SER A 12 -9.47 -14.99 -1.57
CA SER A 12 -10.49 -14.63 -0.56
C SER A 12 -9.85 -14.06 0.70
N LEU A 13 -8.76 -14.67 1.16
CA LEU A 13 -8.00 -14.17 2.31
C LEU A 13 -7.37 -12.82 2.01
N LEU A 14 -6.69 -12.70 0.86
CA LEU A 14 -6.05 -11.44 0.47
C LEU A 14 -7.07 -10.31 0.32
N ALA A 15 -8.23 -10.60 -0.28
CA ALA A 15 -9.34 -9.67 -0.39
C ALA A 15 -9.87 -9.28 0.99
N ALA A 16 -10.07 -10.23 1.92
CA ALA A 16 -10.54 -9.91 3.27
C ALA A 16 -9.57 -8.99 4.04
N MET A 17 -8.26 -9.20 3.87
CA MET A 17 -7.25 -8.39 4.55
C MET A 17 -7.05 -7.00 3.90
N SER A 18 -7.14 -6.92 2.58
CA SER A 18 -6.89 -5.67 1.84
C SER A 18 -8.13 -4.80 1.65
N SER A 19 -9.34 -5.39 1.59
CA SER A 19 -10.59 -4.67 1.35
C SER A 19 -10.82 -3.47 2.27
N PRO A 20 -10.63 -3.52 3.61
CA PRO A 20 -10.86 -2.34 4.43
C PRO A 20 -9.98 -1.15 4.04
N PHE A 21 -8.75 -1.40 3.59
CA PHE A 21 -7.85 -0.35 3.12
C PHE A 21 -8.24 0.11 1.71
N LEU A 22 -8.54 -0.83 0.81
CA LEU A 22 -8.96 -0.53 -0.56
C LEU A 22 -10.27 0.25 -0.60
N ASP A 23 -11.21 -0.05 0.29
CA ASP A 23 -12.52 0.59 0.36
C ASP A 23 -12.41 2.09 0.70
N ILE A 24 -11.39 2.51 1.44
CA ILE A 24 -11.10 3.94 1.68
C ILE A 24 -10.83 4.64 0.35
N PHE A 25 -10.04 4.02 -0.53
CA PHE A 25 -9.72 4.58 -1.84
C PHE A 25 -10.88 4.42 -2.82
N ARG A 26 -11.58 3.28 -2.84
CA ARG A 26 -12.78 3.07 -3.68
C ARG A 26 -13.89 4.07 -3.40
N ARG A 27 -14.05 4.49 -2.14
CA ARG A 27 -15.02 5.54 -1.76
C ARG A 27 -14.61 6.93 -2.24
N ARG A 28 -13.31 7.17 -2.46
CA ARG A 28 -12.77 8.48 -2.84
C ARG A 28 -12.56 8.62 -4.35
N PHE A 29 -12.23 7.53 -5.03
CA PHE A 29 -11.85 7.50 -6.43
C PHE A 29 -12.78 6.56 -7.20
N ASN A 30 -13.41 7.07 -8.26
CA ASN A 30 -14.16 6.22 -9.17
C ASN A 30 -13.22 5.31 -9.98
N PRO A 31 -13.64 4.07 -10.32
CA PRO A 31 -12.89 3.21 -11.23
C PRO A 31 -12.60 3.95 -12.55
N VAL A 32 -11.33 4.00 -12.95
CA VAL A 32 -10.92 4.64 -14.20
C VAL A 32 -10.93 3.59 -15.30
N GLY A 33 -11.76 3.79 -16.33
CA GLY A 33 -11.82 2.89 -17.49
C GLY A 33 -12.27 1.45 -17.15
N GLY A 34 -13.06 1.27 -16.08
CA GLY A 34 -13.53 -0.06 -15.63
C GLY A 34 -12.49 -0.87 -14.84
N VAL A 35 -11.35 -0.29 -14.51
CA VAL A 35 -10.29 -0.92 -13.70
C VAL A 35 -10.27 -0.32 -12.29
N ASP A 36 -10.18 -1.18 -11.28
CA ASP A 36 -9.99 -0.74 -9.89
C ASP A 36 -8.51 -0.34 -9.67
N LEU A 37 -8.26 0.97 -9.57
CA LEU A 37 -6.94 1.53 -9.30
C LEU A 37 -6.64 1.68 -7.79
N SER A 38 -7.59 1.36 -6.92
CA SER A 38 -7.44 1.44 -5.47
C SER A 38 -6.21 0.68 -4.95
N PRO A 39 -5.87 -0.52 -5.47
CA PRO A 39 -4.65 -1.22 -5.06
C PRO A 39 -3.38 -0.44 -5.38
N LEU A 40 -3.33 0.24 -6.53
CA LEU A 40 -2.18 1.03 -6.94
C LEU A 40 -2.00 2.27 -6.05
N PHE A 41 -3.09 2.96 -5.72
CA PHE A 41 -3.05 4.08 -4.78
C PHE A 41 -2.60 3.66 -3.38
N LEU A 42 -3.10 2.52 -2.89
CA LEU A 42 -2.68 1.96 -1.61
C LEU A 42 -1.17 1.68 -1.60
N LEU A 43 -0.65 1.04 -2.65
CA LEU A 43 0.78 0.74 -2.77
C LEU A 43 1.64 2.01 -2.83
N ILE A 44 1.22 3.02 -3.59
CA ILE A 44 1.93 4.31 -3.65
C ILE A 44 1.95 4.99 -2.29
N LEU A 45 0.83 5.00 -1.57
CA LEU A 45 0.77 5.60 -0.24
C LEU A 45 1.71 4.86 0.73
N CYS A 46 1.67 3.52 0.73
CA CYS A 46 2.61 2.72 1.51
C CYS A 46 4.07 3.06 1.15
N GLN A 47 4.38 3.19 -0.14
CA GLN A 47 5.72 3.52 -0.60
C GLN A 47 6.17 4.91 -0.13
N LEU A 48 5.29 5.92 -0.17
CA LEU A 48 5.60 7.26 0.32
C LEU A 48 5.86 7.26 1.83
N ILE A 49 5.09 6.48 2.59
CA ILE A 49 5.28 6.31 4.03
C ILE A 49 6.63 5.60 4.31
N LEU A 50 6.99 4.58 3.54
CA LEU A 50 8.28 3.88 3.69
C LEU A 50 9.47 4.78 3.34
N ILE A 51 9.38 5.55 2.25
CA ILE A 51 10.48 6.37 1.77
C ILE A 51 10.71 7.59 2.64
N TRP A 52 9.65 8.27 3.09
CA TRP A 52 9.82 9.59 3.68
C TRP A 52 9.95 9.56 5.21
N PRO A 53 8.88 9.34 5.99
CA PRO A 53 9.01 9.37 7.45
C PRO A 53 9.83 8.21 8.00
N ILE A 54 9.70 7.01 7.42
CA ILE A 54 10.36 5.81 7.94
C ILE A 54 11.87 5.85 7.71
N ASN A 55 12.32 6.08 6.47
CA ASN A 55 13.74 6.28 6.19
C ASN A 55 14.32 7.48 6.95
N SER A 56 13.57 8.59 7.07
CA SER A 56 14.01 9.74 7.87
C SER A 56 14.20 9.37 9.35
N ALA A 57 13.28 8.59 9.92
CA ALA A 57 13.39 8.14 11.31
C ALA A 57 14.59 7.21 11.51
N TYR A 58 14.82 6.26 10.60
CA TYR A 58 15.99 5.38 10.66
C TYR A 58 17.30 6.17 10.62
N ASN A 59 17.44 7.12 9.71
CA ASN A 59 18.65 7.95 9.61
C ASN A 59 18.83 8.85 10.85
N ALA A 60 17.76 9.39 11.41
CA ALA A 60 17.82 10.17 12.65
C ALA A 60 18.27 9.31 13.84
N ILE A 61 17.75 8.08 13.96
CA ILE A 61 18.17 7.15 15.02
C ILE A 61 19.64 6.79 14.86
N LEU A 62 20.09 6.47 13.64
CA LEU A 62 21.50 6.18 13.38
C LEU A 62 22.42 7.35 13.72
N LEU A 63 22.01 8.59 13.39
CA LEU A 63 22.75 9.78 13.79
C LEU A 63 22.90 9.87 15.31
N VAL A 64 21.80 9.68 16.06
CA VAL A 64 21.82 9.71 17.54
C VAL A 64 22.72 8.62 18.12
N LEU A 65 22.63 7.40 17.60
CA LEU A 65 23.44 6.26 18.05
C LEU A 65 24.92 6.36 17.65
N SER A 66 25.24 7.18 16.65
CA SER A 66 26.61 7.43 16.18
C SER A 66 27.34 8.53 16.94
N LEU A 67 26.66 9.24 17.86
CA LEU A 67 27.30 10.23 18.74
C LEU A 67 28.14 9.48 19.79
N PRO A 68 29.38 9.92 20.04
CA PRO A 68 30.27 9.30 21.03
C PRO A 68 29.82 9.51 22.47
#